data_AF-A0A931QBH1-F1
#
_entry.id   AF-A0A931QBH1-F1
#
_cell.length_a   1.000
_cell.length_b   1.000
_cell.length_c   1.000
_cell.angle_alpha   90.00
_cell.angle_beta   90.00
_cell.angle_gamma   90.00
#
_symmetry.space_group_name_H-M   'P 1'
#
loop_
_entity.id
_entity.type
_entity.pdbx_description
1 polymer ?
#
loop_
_entity_poly.entity_id
_entity_poly.type
_entity_poly.pdbx_seq_one_letter_code
_entity_poly.pdbx_strand_id
1 'polypeptide(L)'
;MFTLDGVSGLAGPAWLQARRNDAVARFAAAPLPTAEAEIWRYSRIDDLDLDRYTPVTEQPPAQAKAIPVELQPVLDALEDAAGVVVVRDGWVTYVLLDEELAAKGVRLGRLRELDADGQGSAMSLGTLAVPAADDGIAVLHDALMVDPILVSVPAGVVVEAPFVVLHQPSVDGGLSCPHLLVQAGADSQMTVLMHHESGDLD
;
A
#
# COMPACT_ATOMS: atom_id res chain seq x y z
N MET A 1 -17.75 17.19 6.56
CA MET A 1 -17.83 16.57 5.22
C MET A 1 -16.44 16.17 4.82
N PHE A 2 -16.23 14.87 4.65
CA PHE A 2 -15.02 14.25 4.16
C PHE A 2 -14.65 14.80 2.78
N THR A 3 -13.38 15.13 2.58
CA THR A 3 -12.85 15.60 1.29
C THR A 3 -11.54 14.89 0.98
N LEU A 4 -11.21 14.82 -0.31
CA LEU A 4 -9.94 14.31 -0.81
C LEU A 4 -8.98 15.47 -1.14
N ASP A 5 -9.07 16.56 -0.39
CA ASP A 5 -8.25 17.75 -0.63
C ASP A 5 -6.76 17.42 -0.49
N GLY A 6 -5.94 18.00 -1.37
CA GLY A 6 -4.49 17.76 -1.40
C GLY A 6 -4.05 16.50 -2.15
N VAL A 7 -4.92 15.49 -2.33
CA VAL A 7 -4.60 14.23 -3.02
C VAL A 7 -4.16 14.47 -4.46
N SER A 8 -4.87 15.33 -5.20
CA SER A 8 -4.56 15.66 -6.60
C SER A 8 -3.25 16.44 -6.78
N GLY A 9 -2.72 17.04 -5.71
CA GLY A 9 -1.46 17.77 -5.72
C GLY A 9 -0.24 16.92 -5.38
N LEU A 10 -0.43 15.65 -5.02
CA LEU A 10 0.65 14.76 -4.61
C LEU A 10 1.61 14.46 -5.77
N ALA A 11 2.90 14.66 -5.52
CA ALA A 11 3.97 14.37 -6.47
C ALA A 11 4.07 12.86 -6.80
N GLY A 12 4.77 12.55 -7.89
CA GLY A 12 5.03 11.18 -8.34
C GLY A 12 5.17 11.08 -9.86
N PRO A 13 5.36 9.88 -10.40
CA PRO A 13 5.33 9.66 -11.83
C PRO A 13 3.95 9.98 -12.42
N ALA A 14 3.92 10.33 -13.71
CA ALA A 14 2.70 10.81 -14.38
C ALA A 14 1.56 9.79 -14.31
N TRP A 15 1.87 8.49 -14.42
CA TRP A 15 0.87 7.42 -14.35
C TRP A 15 0.16 7.38 -12.99
N LEU A 16 0.89 7.60 -11.89
CA LEU A 16 0.33 7.52 -10.53
C LEU A 16 -0.50 8.76 -10.21
N GLN A 17 -0.05 9.94 -10.65
CA GLN A 17 -0.82 11.18 -10.55
C GLN A 17 -2.13 11.08 -11.35
N ALA A 18 -2.06 10.60 -12.59
CA ALA A 18 -3.24 10.41 -13.43
C ALA A 18 -4.24 9.43 -12.79
N ARG A 19 -3.76 8.31 -12.26
CA ARG A 19 -4.58 7.31 -11.57
C ARG A 19 -5.30 7.87 -10.36
N ARG A 20 -4.60 8.58 -9.46
CA ARG A 20 -5.22 9.21 -8.29
C ARG A 20 -6.25 10.26 -8.69
N ASN A 21 -5.95 11.10 -9.68
CA ASN A 21 -6.88 12.14 -10.14
C ASN A 21 -8.15 11.56 -10.75
N ASP A 22 -8.04 10.48 -11.53
CA ASP A 22 -9.18 9.74 -12.04
C ASP A 22 -10.02 9.13 -10.90
N ALA A 23 -9.37 8.53 -9.89
CA ALA A 23 -10.05 7.97 -8.73
C ALA A 23 -10.77 9.04 -7.88
N VAL A 24 -10.14 10.21 -7.65
CA VAL A 24 -10.77 11.36 -6.99
C VAL A 24 -12.03 11.80 -7.74
N ALA A 25 -11.97 11.89 -9.07
CA ALA A 25 -13.11 12.26 -9.90
C ALA A 25 -14.24 11.21 -9.82
N ARG A 26 -13.90 9.92 -9.83
CA ARG A 26 -14.86 8.82 -9.67
C ARG A 26 -15.49 8.77 -8.28
N PHE A 27 -14.72 9.05 -7.23
CA PHE A 27 -15.21 8.97 -5.85
C PHE A 27 -16.40 9.89 -5.59
N ALA A 28 -16.43 11.07 -6.23
CA ALA A 28 -17.55 12.01 -6.12
C ALA A 28 -18.90 11.42 -6.59
N ALA A 29 -18.90 10.39 -7.43
CA ALA A 29 -20.08 9.72 -7.94
C ALA A 29 -20.25 8.29 -7.39
N ALA A 30 -19.27 7.75 -6.68
CA ALA A 30 -19.29 6.38 -6.19
C ALA A 30 -20.12 6.30 -4.89
N PRO A 31 -21.20 5.50 -4.84
CA PRO A 31 -21.92 5.29 -3.60
C PRO A 31 -21.02 4.57 -2.59
N LEU A 32 -21.06 5.02 -1.33
CA LEU A 32 -20.52 4.20 -0.25
C LEU A 32 -21.41 2.97 -0.06
N PRO A 33 -20.81 1.80 0.21
CA PRO A 33 -21.58 0.60 0.48
C PRO A 33 -22.45 0.74 1.73
N THR A 34 -23.57 0.03 1.72
CA THR A 34 -24.46 -0.13 2.87
C THR A 34 -24.59 -1.60 3.23
N ALA A 35 -25.09 -1.93 4.43
CA ALA A 35 -25.32 -3.32 4.80
C ALA A 35 -26.45 -4.00 3.99
N GLU A 36 -27.17 -3.26 3.14
CA GLU A 36 -28.14 -3.83 2.18
C GLU A 36 -27.45 -4.64 1.07
N ALA A 37 -26.19 -4.32 0.75
CA ALA A 37 -25.40 -5.09 -0.20
C ALA A 37 -24.95 -6.42 0.43
N GLU A 38 -25.19 -7.55 -0.25
CA GLU A 38 -24.93 -8.90 0.29
C GLU A 38 -23.47 -9.07 0.78
N ILE A 39 -22.49 -8.47 0.09
CA ILE A 39 -21.07 -8.51 0.49
C ILE A 39 -20.77 -7.79 1.82
N TRP A 40 -21.64 -6.87 2.24
CA TRP A 40 -21.50 -6.07 3.45
C TRP A 40 -22.52 -6.41 4.54
N ARG A 41 -23.44 -7.36 4.29
CA ARG A 41 -24.58 -7.71 5.16
C ARG A 41 -24.22 -8.00 6.62
N TYR A 42 -23.04 -8.55 6.87
CA TYR A 42 -22.57 -8.92 8.20
C TYR A 42 -21.49 -7.96 8.75
N SER A 43 -21.24 -6.86 8.05
CA SER A 43 -20.33 -5.79 8.48
C SER A 43 -21.13 -4.63 9.05
N ARG A 44 -20.49 -3.81 9.89
CA ARG A 44 -21.04 -2.55 10.40
C ARG A 44 -20.74 -1.38 9.44
N ILE A 45 -20.81 -1.61 8.13
CA ILE A 45 -20.40 -0.59 7.14
C ILE A 45 -21.25 0.68 7.22
N ASP A 46 -22.52 0.57 7.62
CA ASP A 46 -23.41 1.72 7.82
C ASP A 46 -22.96 2.63 8.98
N ASP A 47 -22.10 2.14 9.88
CA ASP A 47 -21.53 2.94 10.98
C ASP A 47 -20.23 3.65 10.58
N LEU A 48 -19.73 3.45 9.35
CA LEU A 48 -18.53 4.14 8.85
C LEU A 48 -18.84 5.62 8.61
N ASP A 49 -18.35 6.47 9.52
CA ASP A 49 -18.41 7.92 9.38
C ASP A 49 -17.07 8.45 8.83
N LEU A 50 -17.00 8.68 7.52
CA LEU A 50 -15.81 9.24 6.88
C LEU A 50 -15.47 10.66 7.36
N ASP A 51 -16.44 11.42 7.89
CA ASP A 51 -16.19 12.79 8.37
C ASP A 51 -15.28 12.81 9.61
N ARG A 52 -15.07 11.67 10.27
CA ARG A 52 -14.12 11.50 11.38
C ARG A 52 -12.68 11.41 10.93
N TYR A 53 -12.42 11.24 9.64
CA TYR A 53 -11.09 10.99 9.11
C TYR A 53 -10.60 12.07 8.16
N THR A 54 -9.29 12.28 8.13
CA THR A 54 -8.62 13.19 7.19
C THR A 54 -7.57 12.43 6.39
N PRO A 55 -7.58 12.49 5.05
CA PRO A 55 -6.52 11.88 4.23
C PRO A 55 -5.13 12.36 4.62
N VAL A 56 -4.21 11.42 4.89
CA VAL A 56 -2.81 11.75 5.12
C VAL A 56 -2.10 11.95 3.79
N THR A 57 -1.82 13.20 3.47
CA THR A 57 -1.17 13.61 2.21
C THR A 57 0.24 14.18 2.43
N GLU A 58 0.63 14.43 3.68
CA GLU A 58 1.97 14.89 4.00
C GLU A 58 2.95 13.72 3.90
N GLN A 59 3.91 13.83 2.98
CA GLN A 59 5.00 12.85 2.89
C GLN A 59 5.94 13.05 4.09
N PRO A 60 6.23 11.99 4.87
CA PRO A 60 7.19 12.07 5.97
C PRO A 60 8.59 12.45 5.45
N PRO A 61 9.47 12.98 6.32
CA PRO A 61 10.84 13.33 5.97
C PRO A 61 11.60 12.18 5.29
N ALA A 62 12.69 12.52 4.59
CA ALA A 62 13.50 11.60 3.78
C ALA A 62 13.76 10.23 4.43
N GLN A 63 13.92 9.21 3.57
CA GLN A 63 14.10 7.80 3.92
C GLN A 63 14.86 7.58 5.24
N ALA A 64 14.22 6.85 6.16
CA ALA A 64 14.84 6.48 7.42
C ALA A 64 16.11 5.65 7.14
N LYS A 65 17.14 5.88 7.96
CA LYS A 65 18.41 5.15 7.84
C LYS A 65 18.37 3.77 8.50
N ALA A 66 17.39 3.55 9.37
CA ALA A 66 17.21 2.33 10.14
C ALA A 66 15.71 2.10 10.34
N ILE A 67 15.37 0.85 10.66
CA ILE A 67 14.03 0.45 11.05
C ILE A 67 13.72 1.08 12.41
N PRO A 68 12.51 1.64 12.62
CA PRO A 68 12.10 2.14 13.92
C PRO A 68 12.21 1.07 15.03
N VAL A 69 12.66 1.48 16.22
CA VAL A 69 12.99 0.54 17.31
C VAL A 69 11.77 -0.23 17.80
N GLU A 70 10.60 0.39 17.75
CA GLU A 70 9.31 -0.20 18.09
C GLU A 70 8.92 -1.38 17.20
N LEU A 71 9.43 -1.42 15.96
CA LEU A 71 9.16 -2.52 15.02
C LEU A 71 10.17 -3.66 15.11
N GLN A 72 11.29 -3.45 15.82
CA GLN A 72 12.35 -4.45 15.95
C GLN A 72 11.86 -5.80 16.53
N PRO A 73 10.96 -5.84 17.53
CA PRO A 73 10.44 -7.12 18.04
C PRO A 73 9.73 -7.99 16.99
N VAL A 74 9.09 -7.38 15.99
CA VAL A 74 8.44 -8.13 14.89
C VAL A 74 9.50 -8.84 14.05
N LEU A 75 10.64 -8.20 13.81
CA LEU A 75 11.75 -8.77 13.07
C LEU A 75 12.54 -9.78 13.90
N ASP A 76 12.74 -9.53 15.18
CA ASP A 76 13.44 -10.45 16.10
C ASP A 76 12.65 -11.75 16.30
N ALA A 77 11.32 -11.73 16.12
CA ALA A 77 10.48 -12.92 16.12
C ALA A 77 10.62 -13.77 14.85
N LEU A 78 11.25 -13.23 13.80
CA LEU A 78 11.60 -13.94 12.58
C LEU A 78 13.05 -14.42 12.67
N GLU A 79 13.33 -15.62 12.17
CA GLU A 79 14.71 -16.11 12.11
C GLU A 79 15.55 -15.34 11.09
N ASP A 80 14.92 -14.91 9.98
CA ASP A 80 15.54 -14.15 8.89
C ASP A 80 14.48 -13.37 8.10
N ALA A 81 14.91 -12.39 7.29
CA ALA A 81 14.05 -11.66 6.36
C ALA A 81 14.79 -11.40 5.03
N ALA A 82 14.17 -11.81 3.92
CA ALA A 82 14.66 -11.55 2.57
C ALA A 82 14.65 -10.06 2.20
N GLY A 83 13.75 -9.31 2.83
CA GLY A 83 13.70 -7.86 2.73
C GLY A 83 12.60 -7.28 3.61
N VAL A 84 12.72 -5.99 3.91
CA VAL A 84 11.83 -5.26 4.81
C VAL A 84 11.40 -3.94 4.18
N VAL A 85 10.11 -3.65 4.24
CA VAL A 85 9.52 -2.35 3.89
C VAL A 85 8.80 -1.80 5.10
N VAL A 86 9.09 -0.56 5.49
CA VAL A 86 8.32 0.16 6.52
C VAL A 86 7.48 1.23 5.84
N VAL A 87 6.19 1.24 6.17
CA VAL A 87 5.18 2.14 5.63
C VAL A 87 4.60 2.93 6.79
N ARG A 88 4.70 4.25 6.72
CA ARG A 88 4.12 5.16 7.71
C ARG A 88 3.07 6.02 7.06
N ASP A 89 1.83 5.92 7.55
CA ASP A 89 0.68 6.67 7.02
C ASP A 89 0.54 6.59 5.48
N GLY A 90 0.75 5.39 4.92
CA GLY A 90 0.68 5.13 3.47
C GLY A 90 1.97 5.39 2.70
N TRP A 91 2.98 6.04 3.30
CA TRP A 91 4.26 6.35 2.66
C TRP A 91 5.35 5.35 3.00
N VAL A 92 6.10 4.88 2.00
CA VAL A 92 7.26 4.03 2.26
C VAL A 92 8.40 4.87 2.83
N THR A 93 8.84 4.55 4.04
CA THR A 93 9.90 5.29 4.77
C THR A 93 11.20 4.51 4.86
N TYR A 94 11.17 3.19 4.73
CA TYR A 94 12.34 2.32 4.77
C TYR A 94 12.18 1.16 3.79
N VAL A 95 13.28 0.75 3.15
CA VAL A 95 13.36 -0.41 2.25
C VAL A 95 14.74 -1.05 2.46
N LEU A 96 14.75 -2.35 2.72
CA LEU A 96 15.94 -3.19 2.76
C LEU A 96 15.67 -4.43 1.92
N LEU A 97 16.59 -4.79 1.03
CA LEU A 97 16.53 -6.00 0.23
C LEU A 97 17.92 -6.61 0.21
N ASP A 98 17.99 -7.93 0.39
CA ASP A 98 19.24 -8.67 0.24
C ASP A 98 19.85 -8.47 -1.17
N GLU A 99 21.15 -8.16 -1.23
CA GLU A 99 21.84 -7.83 -2.47
C GLU A 99 21.95 -9.03 -3.42
N GLU A 100 22.06 -10.26 -2.90
CA GLU A 100 22.08 -11.47 -3.71
C GLU A 100 20.71 -11.75 -4.34
N LEU A 101 19.62 -11.49 -3.61
CA LEU A 101 18.27 -11.55 -4.16
C LEU A 101 18.04 -10.48 -5.22
N ALA A 102 18.49 -9.25 -4.97
CA ALA A 102 18.44 -8.18 -5.96
C ALA A 102 19.21 -8.57 -7.24
N ALA A 103 20.38 -9.19 -7.11
CA ALA A 103 21.18 -9.70 -8.22
C ALA A 103 20.47 -10.83 -9.00
N LYS A 104 19.58 -11.59 -8.36
CA LYS A 104 18.70 -12.60 -8.99
C LYS A 104 17.46 -11.98 -9.65
N GLY A 105 17.31 -10.66 -9.63
CA GLY A 105 16.20 -9.92 -10.24
C GLY A 105 14.98 -9.76 -9.33
N VAL A 106 15.08 -10.10 -8.05
CA VAL A 106 14.04 -9.77 -7.06
C VAL A 106 13.95 -8.24 -6.92
N ARG A 107 12.73 -7.71 -6.83
CA ARG A 107 12.49 -6.28 -6.63
C ARG A 107 11.61 -6.06 -5.40
N LEU A 108 12.03 -5.16 -4.53
CA LEU A 108 11.30 -4.75 -3.34
C LEU A 108 11.39 -3.24 -3.18
N GLY A 109 10.27 -2.57 -2.91
CA GLY A 109 10.27 -1.15 -2.55
C GLY A 109 9.15 -0.35 -3.20
N ARG A 110 9.39 0.95 -3.42
CA ARG A 110 8.40 1.87 -3.99
C ARG A 110 8.19 1.58 -5.47
N LEU A 111 6.97 1.19 -5.83
CA LEU A 111 6.60 0.95 -7.21
C LEU A 111 6.79 2.22 -8.06
N ARG A 112 6.52 3.41 -7.50
CA ARG A 112 6.73 4.69 -8.21
C ARG A 112 8.18 4.98 -8.60
N GLU A 113 9.15 4.34 -7.94
CA GLU A 113 10.59 4.44 -8.24
C GLU A 113 11.04 3.27 -9.11
N LEU A 114 10.57 2.05 -8.81
CA LEU A 114 10.92 0.82 -9.53
C LEU A 114 10.29 0.75 -10.93
N ASP A 115 9.23 1.52 -11.18
CA ASP A 115 8.51 1.58 -12.45
C ASP A 115 8.10 3.03 -12.76
N ALA A 116 9.09 3.91 -12.88
CA ALA A 116 8.87 5.35 -13.04
C ALA A 116 8.10 5.73 -14.32
N ASP A 117 8.22 4.95 -15.39
CA ASP A 117 7.47 5.17 -16.64
C ASP A 117 6.08 4.52 -16.64
N GLY A 118 5.81 3.61 -15.69
CA GLY A 118 4.53 2.95 -15.50
C GLY A 118 4.21 1.89 -16.55
N GLN A 119 5.21 1.41 -17.30
CA GLN A 119 5.04 0.45 -18.38
C GLN A 119 5.30 -1.00 -17.95
N GLY A 120 5.73 -1.21 -16.70
CA GLY A 120 5.99 -2.53 -16.14
C GLY A 120 4.94 -2.95 -15.12
N SER A 121 5.39 -3.15 -13.88
CA SER A 121 4.57 -3.65 -12.78
C SER A 121 3.35 -2.77 -12.47
N ALA A 122 3.42 -1.46 -12.69
CA ALA A 122 2.31 -0.53 -12.49
C ALA A 122 1.08 -0.86 -13.35
N MET A 123 1.27 -1.48 -14.52
CA MET A 123 0.16 -1.95 -15.36
C MET A 123 -0.68 -3.05 -14.69
N SER A 124 -0.15 -3.72 -13.67
CA SER A 124 -0.87 -4.75 -12.90
C SER A 124 -1.73 -4.17 -11.78
N LEU A 125 -1.63 -2.87 -11.46
CA LEU A 125 -2.42 -2.26 -10.39
C LEU A 125 -3.92 -2.28 -10.73
N GLY A 126 -4.71 -2.92 -9.86
CA GLY A 126 -6.16 -3.01 -9.99
C GLY A 126 -6.63 -3.95 -11.10
N THR A 127 -5.79 -4.86 -11.61
CA THR A 127 -6.20 -5.85 -12.62
C THR A 127 -6.79 -7.14 -12.01
N LEU A 128 -6.38 -7.48 -10.78
CA LEU A 128 -6.84 -8.70 -10.08
C LEU A 128 -8.08 -8.45 -9.21
N ALA A 129 -8.17 -7.27 -8.62
CA ALA A 129 -9.35 -6.78 -7.94
C ALA A 129 -10.02 -5.79 -8.88
N VAL A 130 -11.07 -6.24 -9.58
CA VAL A 130 -12.04 -5.33 -10.20
C VAL A 130 -13.23 -5.32 -9.25
N PRO A 131 -13.23 -4.45 -8.22
CA PRO A 131 -14.48 -4.10 -7.56
C PRO A 131 -15.48 -3.69 -8.64
N ALA A 132 -16.78 -3.83 -8.37
CA ALA A 132 -17.78 -3.17 -9.21
C ALA A 132 -17.34 -1.71 -9.40
N ALA A 133 -17.48 -1.17 -10.61
CA ALA A 133 -16.97 0.16 -10.97
C ALA A 133 -17.44 1.29 -10.02
N ASP A 134 -18.45 0.98 -9.19
CA ASP A 134 -19.15 1.88 -8.28
C ASP A 134 -18.86 1.58 -6.79
N ASP A 135 -17.89 0.73 -6.43
CA ASP A 135 -17.55 0.49 -5.02
C ASP A 135 -16.76 1.67 -4.43
N GLY A 136 -17.46 2.54 -3.70
CA GLY A 136 -16.87 3.74 -3.09
C GLY A 136 -15.64 3.48 -2.22
N ILE A 137 -15.54 2.34 -1.54
CA ILE A 137 -14.37 2.01 -0.69
C ILE A 137 -13.15 1.71 -1.56
N ALA A 138 -13.33 0.97 -2.65
CA ALA A 138 -12.23 0.67 -3.55
C ALA A 138 -11.77 1.89 -4.35
N VAL A 139 -12.71 2.75 -4.78
CA VAL A 139 -12.38 4.02 -5.43
C VAL A 139 -11.63 4.94 -4.46
N LEU A 140 -12.05 4.99 -3.19
CA LEU A 140 -11.36 5.73 -2.14
C LEU A 140 -9.93 5.23 -1.93
N HIS A 141 -9.73 3.91 -1.85
CA HIS A 141 -8.40 3.30 -1.73
C HIS A 141 -7.49 3.73 -2.89
N ASP A 142 -8.02 3.68 -4.12
CA ASP A 142 -7.27 4.03 -5.33
C ASP A 142 -6.88 5.53 -5.35
N ALA A 143 -7.76 6.41 -4.87
CA ALA A 143 -7.48 7.83 -4.73
C ALA A 143 -6.37 8.10 -3.69
N LEU A 144 -6.38 7.37 -2.57
CA LEU A 144 -5.46 7.55 -1.45
C LEU A 144 -4.18 6.70 -1.54
N MET A 145 -3.92 6.06 -2.68
CA MET A 145 -2.71 5.29 -2.92
C MET A 145 -1.51 6.21 -3.21
N VAL A 146 -0.83 6.65 -2.14
CA VAL A 146 0.25 7.64 -2.22
C VAL A 146 1.59 7.04 -2.68
N ASP A 147 1.96 5.86 -2.19
CA ASP A 147 3.27 5.22 -2.43
C ASP A 147 3.15 3.68 -2.50
N PRO A 148 2.64 3.12 -3.62
CA PRO A 148 2.41 1.68 -3.74
C PRO A 148 3.72 0.88 -3.62
N ILE A 149 3.62 -0.29 -3.00
CA ILE A 149 4.75 -1.18 -2.69
C ILE A 149 4.78 -2.31 -3.71
N LEU A 150 5.97 -2.65 -4.21
CA LEU A 150 6.19 -3.81 -5.07
C LEU A 150 7.00 -4.87 -4.32
N VAL A 151 6.52 -6.11 -4.35
CA VAL A 151 7.32 -7.33 -4.12
C VAL A 151 7.26 -8.13 -5.42
N SER A 152 8.38 -8.33 -6.09
CA SER A 152 8.46 -9.06 -7.36
C SER A 152 9.56 -10.10 -7.32
N VAL A 153 9.21 -11.36 -7.59
CA VAL A 153 10.17 -12.47 -7.70
C VAL A 153 10.10 -13.04 -9.11
N PRO A 154 11.22 -13.08 -9.86
CA PRO A 154 11.25 -13.63 -11.22
C PRO A 154 10.92 -15.11 -11.28
N ALA A 155 10.64 -15.58 -12.50
CA ALA A 155 10.35 -16.99 -12.74
C ALA A 155 11.52 -17.90 -12.29
N GLY A 156 11.19 -19.04 -11.68
CA GLY A 156 12.16 -20.03 -11.20
C GLY A 156 12.98 -19.62 -9.98
N VAL A 157 12.77 -18.44 -9.40
CA VAL A 157 13.48 -17.99 -8.19
C VAL A 157 12.70 -18.41 -6.94
N VAL A 158 13.38 -19.11 -6.04
CA VAL A 158 12.87 -19.49 -4.71
C VAL A 158 13.54 -18.60 -3.67
N VAL A 159 12.73 -17.91 -2.86
CA VAL A 159 13.16 -17.10 -1.74
C VAL A 159 12.62 -17.74 -0.46
N GLU A 160 13.53 -18.31 0.34
CA GLU A 160 13.19 -19.07 1.55
C GLU A 160 12.74 -18.15 2.70
N ALA A 161 13.47 -17.06 2.94
CA ALA A 161 13.13 -16.07 3.96
C ALA A 161 11.97 -15.17 3.51
N PRO A 162 11.13 -14.68 4.44
CA PRO A 162 9.98 -13.84 4.09
C PRO A 162 10.39 -12.41 3.70
N PHE A 163 9.59 -11.81 2.81
CA PHE A 163 9.52 -10.35 2.69
C PHE A 163 8.56 -9.81 3.75
N VAL A 164 8.98 -8.78 4.47
CA VAL A 164 8.20 -8.20 5.58
C VAL A 164 7.75 -6.80 5.22
N VAL A 165 6.44 -6.53 5.29
CA VAL A 165 5.85 -5.21 5.10
C VAL A 165 5.21 -4.77 6.41
N LEU A 166 5.76 -3.71 6.99
CA LEU A 166 5.36 -3.18 8.30
C LEU A 166 4.59 -1.88 8.09
N HIS A 167 3.31 -1.86 8.50
CA HIS A 167 2.44 -0.69 8.44
C HIS A 167 2.30 -0.04 9.81
N GLN A 168 2.61 1.25 9.87
CA GLN A 168 2.47 2.09 11.06
C GLN A 168 1.63 3.33 10.74
N PRO A 169 0.30 3.27 10.94
CA PRO A 169 -0.47 4.51 11.08
C PRO A 169 0.01 5.24 12.33
N SER A 170 0.15 6.57 12.23
CA SER A 170 0.68 7.42 13.30
C SER A 170 -0.07 8.74 13.48
N VAL A 171 -1.04 9.04 12.59
CA VAL A 171 -1.86 10.24 12.66
C VAL A 171 -3.24 9.89 13.22
N ASP A 172 -3.58 10.50 14.36
CA ASP A 172 -4.92 10.39 14.94
C ASP A 172 -5.99 10.97 14.00
N GLY A 173 -7.09 10.24 13.79
CA GLY A 173 -8.07 10.55 12.75
C GLY A 173 -7.49 10.55 11.32
N GLY A 174 -6.28 10.05 11.10
CA GLY A 174 -5.64 9.97 9.78
C GLY A 174 -6.17 8.80 8.95
N LEU A 175 -6.47 9.04 7.67
CA LEU A 175 -6.81 8.00 6.70
C LEU A 175 -5.67 7.81 5.71
N SER A 176 -5.14 6.59 5.63
CA SER A 176 -4.17 6.18 4.62
C SER A 176 -4.57 4.85 3.99
N CYS A 177 -4.25 4.68 2.70
CA CYS A 177 -4.60 3.48 1.93
C CYS A 177 -3.34 2.88 1.29
N PRO A 178 -2.45 2.25 2.07
CA PRO A 178 -1.28 1.58 1.52
C PRO A 178 -1.70 0.44 0.58
N HIS A 179 -0.94 0.23 -0.50
CA HIS A 179 -1.21 -0.82 -1.47
C HIS A 179 0.04 -1.66 -1.71
N LEU A 180 -0.11 -2.97 -1.62
CA LEU A 180 0.94 -3.93 -1.91
C LEU A 180 0.62 -4.70 -3.19
N LEU A 181 1.51 -4.59 -4.18
CA LEU A 181 1.50 -5.40 -5.38
C LEU A 181 2.52 -6.54 -5.24
N VAL A 182 2.04 -7.79 -5.25
CA VAL A 182 2.88 -8.98 -5.26
C VAL A 182 2.88 -9.60 -6.65
N GLN A 183 4.06 -9.79 -7.23
CA GLN A 183 4.25 -10.42 -8.53
C GLN A 183 5.13 -11.66 -8.38
N ALA A 184 4.51 -12.84 -8.50
CA ALA A 184 5.19 -14.12 -8.53
C ALA A 184 5.37 -14.58 -9.98
N GLY A 185 6.61 -14.73 -10.43
CA GLY A 185 6.92 -15.36 -11.71
C GLY A 185 6.54 -16.84 -11.73
N ALA A 186 6.45 -17.41 -12.93
CA ALA A 186 6.20 -18.85 -13.09
C ALA A 186 7.25 -19.67 -12.32
N ASP A 187 6.81 -20.70 -11.59
CA ASP A 187 7.68 -21.57 -10.79
C ASP A 187 8.55 -20.81 -9.76
N SER A 188 8.12 -19.63 -9.34
CA SER A 188 8.74 -18.89 -8.23
C SER A 188 8.09 -19.24 -6.90
N GLN A 189 8.81 -19.02 -5.81
CA GLN A 189 8.29 -19.19 -4.45
C GLN A 189 8.77 -18.04 -3.57
N MET A 190 7.85 -17.48 -2.79
CA MET A 190 8.14 -16.46 -1.78
C MET A 190 7.11 -16.52 -0.66
N THR A 191 7.50 -15.96 0.49
CA THR A 191 6.57 -15.65 1.58
C THR A 191 6.51 -14.14 1.77
N VAL A 192 5.31 -13.59 1.94
CA VAL A 192 5.13 -12.18 2.28
C VAL A 192 4.36 -12.09 3.59
N LEU A 193 4.95 -11.43 4.58
CA LEU A 193 4.35 -11.13 5.86
C LEU A 193 3.96 -9.66 5.89
N MET A 194 2.67 -9.39 6.11
CA MET A 194 2.15 -8.04 6.31
C MET A 194 1.77 -7.88 7.77
N HIS A 195 2.40 -6.93 8.45
CA HIS A 195 2.13 -6.61 9.84
C HIS A 195 1.59 -5.19 9.94
N HIS A 196 0.54 -5.01 10.74
CA HIS A 196 0.00 -3.70 11.05
C HIS A 196 0.11 -3.49 12.55
N GLU A 197 0.76 -2.41 12.95
CA GLU A 197 0.90 -2.00 14.34
C GLU A 197 0.69 -0.50 14.42
N SER A 198 -0.13 -0.07 15.38
CA SER A 198 -0.28 1.33 15.72
C SER A 198 0.16 1.53 17.17
N GLY A 199 0.59 2.76 17.48
CA GLY A 199 0.52 3.21 18.88
C GLY A 199 -0.94 3.37 19.32
N ASP A 200 -1.12 3.97 20.50
CA ASP A 200 -2.44 4.40 20.93
C ASP A 200 -2.91 5.56 20.04
N LEU A 201 -3.82 5.27 19.12
CA LEU A 201 -4.58 6.20 18.27
C LEU A 201 -6.07 6.04 18.61
N ASP A 202 -6.85 7.12 18.59
CA ASP A 202 -8.28 7.11 18.98
C ASP A 202 -9.23 6.71 17.83
#